data_AF-A0A2V6FPQ7-F1
#
_entry.id   AF-A0A2V6FPQ7-F1
#
_cell.length_a   1.000
_cell.length_b   1.000
_cell.length_c   1.000
_cell.angle_alpha   90.00
_cell.angle_beta   90.00
_cell.angle_gamma   90.00
#
_symmetry.space_group_name_H-M   'P 1'
#
loop_
_entity.id
_entity.type
_entity.pdbx_description
1 polymer ?
#
loop_
_entity_poly.entity_id
_entity_poly.type
_entity_poly.pdbx_seq_one_letter_code
_entity_poly.pdbx_strand_id
1 'polypeptide(L)'
;LFFVPQITVDVGCASAGYADFPLSVFYLAAAGCLFCASEPGNDAFFRLYAACLALLPWVKRDGLILWIVAAACGVFVILRARKSPLSSLAFLPGIVILCAWRLYLNATHALQAADFLQFNPETFRTHLNRALPLLSALVAEFYSLPTWSLFWFIVAVAFLYSLPRMRDPGVVALLIALIAPIVLYLSLYLFSSWPNYLDHVGLSISRLLMQVVPVGFLLIVLAVSRRPEKHPQRVEMPNRGTCAIARSERTPVVELA
;
A
#
# COMPACT_ATOMS: atom_id res chain seq x y z
N LEU A 1 13.04 12.48 -19.54
CA LEU A 1 12.74 11.25 -18.75
C LEU A 1 11.30 11.36 -18.26
N PHE A 2 10.35 10.81 -19.00
CA PHE A 2 8.94 10.81 -18.62
C PHE A 2 8.70 9.59 -17.73
N PHE A 3 8.51 9.79 -16.43
CA PHE A 3 7.38 9.26 -15.67
C PHE A 3 7.59 9.42 -14.15
N VAL A 4 8.82 9.28 -13.61
CA VAL A 4 9.22 9.77 -12.27
C VAL A 4 10.75 9.98 -12.25
N PRO A 5 11.25 11.20 -12.50
CA PRO A 5 12.67 11.53 -12.41
C PRO A 5 13.29 11.10 -11.05
N GLN A 6 12.56 11.29 -9.96
CA GLN A 6 13.02 10.95 -8.61
C GLN A 6 13.48 9.49 -8.44
N ILE A 7 12.82 8.53 -9.11
CA ILE A 7 13.15 7.10 -9.01
C ILE A 7 14.36 6.72 -9.87
N THR A 8 14.67 7.53 -10.89
CA THR A 8 15.61 7.19 -11.96
C THR A 8 16.92 7.98 -11.91
N VAL A 9 16.90 9.23 -11.44
CA VAL A 9 18.07 10.14 -11.56
C VAL A 9 18.43 10.92 -10.29
N ASP A 10 17.58 10.99 -9.26
CA ASP A 10 17.84 11.81 -8.07
C ASP A 10 18.39 11.05 -6.85
N VAL A 11 18.84 11.79 -5.84
CA VAL A 11 19.32 11.25 -4.57
C VAL A 11 18.22 10.39 -3.92
N GLY A 12 18.52 9.12 -3.65
CA GLY A 12 17.55 8.13 -3.17
C GLY A 12 17.14 7.08 -4.21
N CYS A 13 17.47 7.28 -5.49
CA CYS A 13 17.05 6.41 -6.60
C CYS A 13 17.69 5.02 -6.61
N ALA A 14 17.18 4.15 -7.49
CA ALA A 14 17.64 2.77 -7.65
C ALA A 14 19.11 2.66 -8.08
N SER A 15 19.65 3.64 -8.82
CA SER A 15 21.05 3.66 -9.26
C SER A 15 22.02 4.14 -8.19
N ALA A 16 21.54 4.83 -7.15
CA ALA A 16 22.36 5.39 -6.08
C ALA A 16 22.52 4.48 -4.85
N GLY A 17 21.90 3.28 -4.85
CA GLY A 17 22.08 2.28 -3.80
C GLY A 17 21.39 2.60 -2.46
N TYR A 18 20.42 3.52 -2.44
CA TYR A 18 19.70 3.89 -1.23
C TYR A 18 18.69 2.82 -0.80
N ALA A 19 18.53 2.63 0.52
CA ALA A 19 17.57 1.71 1.10
C ALA A 19 16.09 2.08 0.85
N ASP A 20 15.83 3.32 0.40
CA ASP A 20 14.48 3.80 0.08
C ASP A 20 13.83 3.02 -1.07
N PHE A 21 14.60 2.66 -2.11
CA PHE A 21 14.07 1.92 -3.24
C PHE A 21 13.70 0.46 -2.88
N PRO A 22 14.58 -0.36 -2.28
CA PRO A 22 14.19 -1.69 -1.79
C PRO A 22 12.99 -1.65 -0.84
N LEU A 23 12.94 -0.66 0.05
CA LEU A 23 11.81 -0.48 0.96
C LEU A 23 10.50 -0.23 0.18
N SER A 24 10.53 0.62 -0.84
CA SER A 24 9.37 0.90 -1.71
C SER A 24 8.88 -0.36 -2.44
N VAL A 25 9.79 -1.25 -2.84
CA VAL A 25 9.47 -2.50 -3.54
C VAL A 25 8.82 -3.50 -2.59
N PHE A 26 9.35 -3.68 -1.38
CA PHE A 26 8.70 -4.53 -0.37
C PHE A 26 7.34 -3.96 0.04
N TYR A 27 7.20 -2.64 0.09
CA TYR A 27 5.93 -2.00 0.41
C TYR A 27 4.89 -2.19 -0.69
N LEU A 28 5.28 -2.02 -1.96
CA LEU A 28 4.45 -2.37 -3.11
C LEU A 28 4.01 -3.83 -3.06
N ALA A 29 4.96 -4.75 -2.86
CA ALA A 29 4.68 -6.17 -2.84
C ALA A 29 3.69 -6.50 -1.72
N ALA A 30 3.86 -5.92 -0.53
CA ALA A 30 2.91 -6.08 0.57
C ALA A 30 1.51 -5.54 0.19
N ALA A 31 1.42 -4.29 -0.29
CA ALA A 31 0.13 -3.68 -0.64
C ALA A 31 -0.59 -4.42 -1.79
N GLY A 32 0.14 -4.79 -2.85
CA GLY A 32 -0.40 -5.52 -4.00
C GLY A 32 -0.79 -6.95 -3.66
N CYS A 33 0.02 -7.67 -2.89
CA CYS A 33 -0.34 -9.02 -2.44
C CYS A 33 -1.54 -8.98 -1.49
N LEU A 34 -1.65 -7.95 -0.63
CA LEU A 34 -2.82 -7.78 0.22
C LEU A 34 -4.09 -7.48 -0.59
N PHE A 35 -3.98 -6.66 -1.65
CA PHE A 35 -5.05 -6.42 -2.60
C PHE A 35 -5.54 -7.75 -3.22
N CYS A 36 -4.64 -8.57 -3.77
CA CYS A 36 -5.00 -9.87 -4.34
C CYS A 36 -5.52 -10.88 -3.29
N ALA A 37 -4.99 -10.84 -2.08
CA ALA A 37 -5.39 -11.72 -0.97
C ALA A 37 -6.75 -11.35 -0.35
N SER A 38 -7.31 -10.19 -0.73
CA SER A 38 -8.65 -9.77 -0.32
C SER A 38 -9.75 -10.57 -1.02
N GLU A 39 -9.44 -11.18 -2.17
CA GLU A 39 -10.32 -12.12 -2.86
C GLU A 39 -10.30 -13.50 -2.19
N PRO A 40 -11.45 -14.21 -2.11
CA PRO A 40 -11.51 -15.56 -1.54
C PRO A 40 -10.63 -16.57 -2.31
N GLY A 41 -9.96 -17.47 -1.58
CA GLY A 41 -9.17 -18.58 -2.17
C GLY A 41 -7.70 -18.28 -2.47
N ASN A 42 -7.26 -17.04 -2.27
CA ASN A 42 -5.92 -16.58 -2.65
C ASN A 42 -4.90 -16.56 -1.48
N ASP A 43 -4.73 -17.69 -0.78
CA ASP A 43 -3.88 -17.75 0.42
C ASP A 43 -2.37 -17.62 0.13
N ALA A 44 -1.93 -17.94 -1.08
CA ALA A 44 -0.54 -17.76 -1.50
C ALA A 44 -0.13 -16.28 -1.45
N PHE A 45 -1.00 -15.38 -1.92
CA PHE A 45 -0.76 -13.94 -1.86
C PHE A 45 -0.74 -13.43 -0.42
N PHE A 46 -1.55 -14.01 0.47
CA PHE A 46 -1.52 -13.64 1.88
C PHE A 46 -0.19 -14.01 2.55
N ARG A 47 0.38 -15.17 2.22
CA ARG A 47 1.72 -15.57 2.70
C ARG A 47 2.81 -14.67 2.16
N LEU A 48 2.74 -14.30 0.88
CA LEU A 48 3.70 -13.37 0.27
C LEU A 48 3.60 -11.98 0.90
N TYR A 49 2.38 -11.49 1.14
CA TYR A 49 2.13 -10.28 1.92
C TYR A 49 2.80 -10.35 3.30
N ALA A 50 2.62 -11.43 4.05
CA ALA A 50 3.22 -11.60 5.38
C ALA A 50 4.75 -11.57 5.33
N ALA A 51 5.36 -12.23 4.34
CA ALA A 51 6.80 -12.22 4.14
C ALA A 51 7.34 -10.82 3.81
N CYS A 52 6.71 -10.12 2.85
CA CYS A 52 7.09 -8.76 2.49
C CYS A 52 6.90 -7.78 3.66
N LEU A 53 5.78 -7.93 4.40
CA LEU A 53 5.50 -7.14 5.59
C LEU A 53 6.61 -7.28 6.62
N ALA A 54 7.04 -8.51 6.93
CA ALA A 54 8.10 -8.75 7.92
C ALA A 54 9.44 -8.06 7.59
N LEU A 55 9.74 -7.87 6.30
CA LEU A 55 10.99 -7.26 5.85
C LEU A 55 10.99 -5.73 5.93
N LEU A 56 9.82 -5.07 5.91
CA LEU A 56 9.73 -3.60 5.97
C LEU A 56 10.54 -2.97 7.12
N PRO A 57 10.37 -3.38 8.39
CA PRO A 57 11.11 -2.78 9.50
C PRO A 57 12.61 -3.10 9.48
N TRP A 58 13.03 -4.14 8.75
CA TRP A 58 14.44 -4.55 8.64
C TRP A 58 15.22 -3.67 7.66
N VAL A 59 14.61 -3.32 6.53
CA VAL A 59 15.30 -2.61 5.44
C VAL A 59 15.72 -1.20 5.86
N LYS A 60 14.84 -0.48 6.55
CA LYS A 60 15.09 0.90 6.99
C LYS A 60 14.21 1.23 8.19
N ARG A 61 14.69 2.14 9.05
CA ARG A 61 13.93 2.66 10.20
C ARG A 61 12.55 3.21 9.80
N ASP A 62 12.46 3.93 8.68
CA ASP A 62 11.19 4.49 8.17
C ASP A 62 10.19 3.39 7.75
N GLY A 63 10.69 2.18 7.47
CA GLY A 63 9.88 1.01 7.18
C GLY A 63 8.97 0.56 8.33
N LEU A 64 9.22 1.04 9.56
CA LEU A 64 8.29 0.85 10.67
C LEU A 64 6.93 1.51 10.40
N ILE A 65 6.91 2.70 9.80
CA ILE A 65 5.65 3.42 9.50
C ILE A 65 4.87 2.65 8.44
N LEU A 66 5.56 2.22 7.38
CA LEU A 66 5.00 1.39 6.33
C LEU A 66 4.48 0.06 6.88
N TRP A 67 5.22 -0.57 7.81
CA TRP A 67 4.80 -1.78 8.50
C TRP A 67 3.49 -1.57 9.28
N ILE A 68 3.40 -0.50 10.09
CA ILE A 68 2.19 -0.20 10.87
C ILE A 68 0.99 -0.01 9.95
N VAL A 69 1.14 0.77 8.88
CA VAL A 69 0.06 1.04 7.92
C VAL A 69 -0.36 -0.25 7.21
N ALA A 70 0.59 -1.01 6.67
CA ALA A 70 0.29 -2.26 5.97
C ALA A 70 -0.32 -3.30 6.92
N ALA A 71 0.18 -3.43 8.14
CA ALA A 71 -0.38 -4.31 9.16
C ALA A 71 -1.82 -3.94 9.50
N ALA A 72 -2.11 -2.64 9.70
CA ALA A 72 -3.46 -2.14 9.92
C ALA A 72 -4.39 -2.46 8.73
N CYS A 73 -3.92 -2.29 7.49
CA CYS A 73 -4.65 -2.71 6.30
C CYS A 73 -4.89 -4.23 6.28
N GLY A 74 -3.90 -5.02 6.68
CA GLY A 74 -4.01 -6.48 6.79
C GLY A 74 -5.06 -6.91 7.80
N VAL A 75 -5.08 -6.29 8.99
CA VAL A 75 -6.11 -6.51 10.02
C VAL A 75 -7.49 -6.16 9.47
N PHE A 76 -7.61 -5.00 8.83
CA PHE A 76 -8.87 -4.57 8.19
C PHE A 76 -9.37 -5.61 7.17
N VAL A 77 -8.50 -6.09 6.27
CA VAL A 77 -8.85 -7.12 5.28
C VAL A 77 -9.22 -8.45 5.94
N ILE A 78 -8.47 -8.90 6.95
CA ILE A 78 -8.79 -10.13 7.71
C ILE A 78 -10.19 -10.05 8.32
N LEU A 79 -10.48 -8.93 9.00
CA LEU A 79 -11.78 -8.69 9.64
C LEU A 79 -12.90 -8.64 8.58
N ARG A 80 -12.66 -7.96 7.46
CA ARG A 80 -13.71 -7.76 6.45
C ARG A 80 -13.97 -8.98 5.59
N ALA A 81 -12.93 -9.72 5.24
CA ALA A 81 -13.00 -10.98 4.50
C ALA A 81 -13.34 -12.19 5.40
N ARG A 82 -13.52 -11.99 6.72
CA ARG A 82 -13.79 -13.03 7.72
C ARG A 82 -12.80 -14.20 7.68
N LYS A 83 -11.51 -13.89 7.46
CA LYS A 83 -10.46 -14.91 7.51
C LYS A 83 -10.26 -15.40 8.94
N SER A 84 -9.67 -16.59 9.07
CA SER A 84 -9.36 -17.18 10.38
C SER A 84 -8.51 -16.23 11.23
N PRO A 85 -8.76 -16.09 12.55
CA PRO A 85 -7.95 -15.26 13.43
C PRO A 85 -6.48 -15.69 13.47
N LEU A 86 -6.16 -16.94 13.13
CA LEU A 86 -4.79 -17.43 12.97
C LEU A 86 -4.01 -16.67 11.89
N SER A 87 -4.69 -16.01 10.95
CA SER A 87 -4.05 -15.15 9.94
C SER A 87 -3.30 -13.97 10.58
N SER A 88 -3.63 -13.60 11.83
CA SER A 88 -2.91 -12.57 12.58
C SER A 88 -1.48 -12.99 12.97
N LEU A 89 -1.15 -14.30 12.93
CA LEU A 89 0.23 -14.74 13.12
C LEU A 89 1.17 -14.22 12.01
N ALA A 90 0.62 -13.77 10.87
CA ALA A 90 1.39 -13.12 9.81
C ALA A 90 2.17 -11.87 10.29
N PHE A 91 1.73 -11.22 11.37
CA PHE A 91 2.38 -10.03 11.92
C PHE A 91 3.59 -10.35 12.82
N LEU A 92 3.64 -11.57 13.36
CA LEU A 92 4.61 -11.99 14.37
C LEU A 92 6.06 -11.86 13.90
N PRO A 93 6.44 -12.26 12.67
CA PRO A 93 7.83 -12.12 12.21
C PRO A 93 8.32 -10.67 12.21
N GLY A 94 7.48 -9.71 11.80
CA GLY A 94 7.83 -8.28 11.85
C GLY A 94 8.02 -7.76 13.27
N ILE A 95 7.16 -8.20 14.21
CA ILE A 95 7.29 -7.86 15.63
C ILE A 95 8.59 -8.43 16.21
N VAL A 96 8.92 -9.69 15.89
CA VAL A 96 10.17 -10.33 16.34
C VAL A 96 11.39 -9.55 15.86
N ILE A 97 11.43 -9.17 14.58
CA ILE A 97 12.52 -8.35 14.02
C ILE A 97 12.63 -7.01 14.76
N LEU A 98 11.51 -6.31 14.97
CA LEU A 98 11.49 -5.02 15.68
C LEU A 98 11.99 -5.14 17.12
N CYS A 99 11.53 -6.16 17.85
CA CYS A 99 11.95 -6.41 19.22
C CYS A 99 13.44 -6.80 19.28
N ALA A 100 13.89 -7.71 18.43
CA ALA A 100 15.29 -8.14 18.37
C ALA A 100 16.22 -6.96 18.08
N TRP A 101 15.87 -6.11 17.12
CA TRP A 101 16.65 -4.91 16.80
C TRP A 101 16.69 -3.91 17.96
N ARG A 102 15.55 -3.66 18.62
CA ARG A 102 15.51 -2.77 19.79
C ARG A 102 16.33 -3.30 20.96
N LEU A 103 16.26 -4.61 21.23
CA LEU A 103 17.06 -5.26 22.26
C LEU A 103 18.55 -5.15 21.95
N TYR A 104 18.94 -5.36 20.70
CA TYR A 104 20.32 -5.20 20.24
C TYR A 104 20.84 -3.77 20.43
N LEU A 105 20.07 -2.76 20.00
CA LEU A 105 20.44 -1.35 20.18
C LEU A 105 20.55 -0.97 21.67
N ASN A 106 19.64 -1.48 22.50
CA ASN A 106 19.68 -1.23 23.94
C ASN A 106 20.91 -1.88 24.58
N ALA A 107 21.23 -3.13 24.21
CA ALA A 107 22.40 -3.84 24.72
C ALA A 107 23.72 -3.17 24.32
N THR A 108 23.77 -2.55 23.13
CA THR A 108 24.97 -1.86 22.62
C THR A 108 25.07 -0.40 23.04
N HIS A 109 24.11 0.12 23.82
CA HIS A 109 24.05 1.52 24.26
C HIS A 109 24.18 2.52 23.08
N ALA A 110 23.65 2.14 21.91
CA ALA A 110 23.74 2.98 20.72
C ALA A 110 22.96 4.29 20.96
N LEU A 111 23.62 5.42 20.76
CA LEU A 111 23.02 6.75 20.86
C LEU A 111 21.88 6.86 19.83
N GLN A 112 20.66 7.14 20.30
CA GLN A 112 19.56 7.46 19.41
C GLN A 112 19.75 8.87 18.87
N ALA A 113 19.87 9.00 17.55
CA ALA A 113 19.81 10.30 16.89
C ALA A 113 18.48 10.99 17.24
N ALA A 114 18.58 12.15 17.91
CA ALA A 114 17.46 12.91 18.42
C ALA A 114 16.93 13.91 17.38
N ASP A 115 16.69 13.45 16.15
CA ASP A 115 16.13 14.30 15.06
C ASP A 115 14.67 14.69 15.31
N PHE A 116 14.03 14.00 16.25
CA PHE A 116 12.65 14.21 16.66
C PHE A 116 12.55 14.27 18.18
N LEU A 117 11.69 15.17 18.66
CA LEU A 117 11.25 15.26 20.04
C LEU A 117 10.39 14.05 20.39
N GLN A 118 10.34 13.72 21.67
CA GLN A 118 9.48 12.66 22.17
C GLN A 118 8.01 13.05 21.96
N PHE A 119 7.17 12.06 21.63
CA PHE A 119 5.74 12.28 21.51
C PHE A 119 5.14 12.56 22.90
N ASN A 120 4.61 13.77 23.07
CA ASN A 120 3.85 14.20 24.23
C ASN A 120 2.66 15.04 23.74
N PRO A 121 1.42 14.83 24.24
CA PRO A 121 0.27 15.68 23.92
C PRO A 121 0.53 17.18 24.06
N GLU A 122 1.33 17.59 25.05
CA GLU A 122 1.72 18.98 25.22
C GLU A 122 2.58 19.47 24.05
N THR A 123 3.63 18.72 23.71
CA THR A 123 4.51 19.01 22.56
C THR A 123 3.72 19.07 21.25
N PHE A 124 2.73 18.19 21.08
CA PHE A 124 1.85 18.22 19.91
C PHE A 124 1.08 19.54 19.84
N ARG A 125 0.41 19.93 20.93
CA ARG A 125 -0.37 21.17 20.99
C ARG A 125 0.50 22.41 20.73
N THR A 126 1.70 22.44 21.29
CA THR A 126 2.66 23.55 21.11
C THR A 126 3.13 23.70 19.66
N HIS A 127 3.18 22.61 18.89
CA HIS A 127 3.69 22.61 17.52
C HIS A 127 2.61 22.45 16.43
N LEU A 128 1.32 22.45 16.79
CA LEU A 128 0.20 22.42 15.84
C LEU A 128 0.24 23.56 14.82
N ASN A 129 0.81 24.72 15.20
CA ASN A 129 1.01 25.85 14.29
C ASN A 129 1.92 25.53 13.10
N ARG A 130 2.78 24.50 13.21
CA ARG A 130 3.63 24.03 12.10
C ARG A 130 2.85 23.23 11.05
N ALA A 131 1.65 22.76 11.35
CA ALA A 131 0.89 21.88 10.46
C ALA A 131 0.57 22.53 9.10
N LEU A 132 0.21 23.83 9.09
CA LEU A 132 -0.15 24.52 7.85
C LEU A 132 1.08 24.77 6.94
N PRO A 133 2.22 25.29 7.44
CA PRO A 133 3.45 25.37 6.64
C PRO A 133 3.96 24.01 6.15
N LEU A 134 3.81 22.95 6.95
CA LEU A 134 4.17 21.59 6.53
C LEU A 134 3.28 21.10 5.40
N LEU A 135 1.96 21.32 5.52
CA LEU A 135 1.02 20.97 4.47
C LEU A 135 1.30 21.74 3.18
N SER A 136 1.60 23.05 3.25
CA SER A 136 1.94 23.83 2.07
C SER A 136 3.24 23.35 1.41
N ALA A 137 4.26 22.99 2.20
CA ALA A 137 5.50 22.40 1.70
C ALA A 137 5.26 21.05 1.00
N LEU A 138 4.44 20.17 1.59
CA LEU A 138 4.07 18.90 0.97
C LEU A 138 3.29 19.09 -0.34
N VAL A 139 2.37 20.05 -0.36
CA VAL A 139 1.60 20.37 -1.57
C VAL A 139 2.52 20.94 -2.66
N ALA A 140 3.46 21.82 -2.30
CA ALA A 140 4.47 22.31 -3.24
C ALA A 140 5.32 21.17 -3.82
N GLU A 141 5.69 20.19 -2.99
CA GLU A 141 6.42 19.00 -3.43
C GLU A 141 5.61 18.19 -4.45
N PHE A 142 4.31 17.98 -4.24
CA PHE A 142 3.45 17.28 -5.20
C PHE A 142 3.33 17.99 -6.56
N TYR A 143 3.48 19.32 -6.58
CA TYR A 143 3.47 20.13 -7.80
C TYR A 143 4.86 20.29 -8.45
N SER A 144 5.93 19.75 -7.86
CA SER A 144 7.28 19.85 -8.42
C SER A 144 7.40 19.01 -9.70
N LEU A 145 7.18 19.67 -10.85
CA LEU A 145 7.35 19.07 -12.17
C LEU A 145 8.74 18.48 -12.43
N PRO A 146 9.85 19.10 -11.98
CA PRO A 146 11.19 18.51 -12.14
C PRO A 146 11.32 17.15 -11.46
N THR A 147 10.75 17.01 -10.26
CA THR A 147 10.90 15.82 -9.41
C THR A 147 9.94 14.71 -9.81
N TRP A 148 8.66 15.07 -10.02
CA TRP A 148 7.55 14.13 -10.13
C TRP A 148 6.85 14.15 -11.50
N SER A 149 7.14 15.13 -12.35
CA SER A 149 6.40 15.36 -13.59
C SER A 149 4.88 15.40 -13.31
N LEU A 150 4.06 14.69 -14.09
CA LEU A 150 2.61 14.60 -13.90
C LEU A 150 2.16 13.45 -12.98
N PHE A 151 3.09 12.75 -12.33
CA PHE A 151 2.79 11.51 -11.59
C PHE A 151 1.69 11.69 -10.56
N TRP A 152 1.84 12.65 -9.63
CA TRP A 152 0.88 12.86 -8.55
C TRP A 152 -0.50 13.31 -9.04
N PHE A 153 -0.54 14.04 -10.16
CA PHE A 153 -1.80 14.41 -10.80
C PHE A 153 -2.53 13.16 -11.34
N ILE A 154 -1.82 12.26 -12.01
CA ILE A 154 -2.39 11.00 -12.51
C ILE A 154 -2.84 10.11 -11.33
N VAL A 155 -2.05 10.04 -10.25
CA VAL A 155 -2.42 9.33 -9.03
C VAL A 155 -3.70 9.91 -8.42
N ALA A 156 -3.85 11.23 -8.36
CA ALA A 156 -5.05 11.88 -7.84
C ALA A 156 -6.29 11.53 -8.69
N VAL A 157 -6.16 11.53 -10.03
CA VAL A 157 -7.25 11.09 -10.92
C VAL A 157 -7.59 9.62 -10.69
N ALA A 158 -6.58 8.75 -10.59
CA ALA A 158 -6.77 7.32 -10.33
C ALA A 158 -7.42 7.04 -8.95
N PHE A 159 -7.07 7.85 -7.94
CA PHE A 159 -7.69 7.82 -6.63
C PHE A 159 -9.17 8.15 -6.71
N LEU A 160 -9.54 9.27 -7.36
CA LEU A 160 -10.93 9.67 -7.54
C LEU A 160 -11.74 8.63 -8.32
N TYR A 161 -11.15 8.04 -9.37
CA TYR A 161 -11.77 6.96 -10.13
C TYR A 161 -11.97 5.67 -9.31
N SER A 162 -11.20 5.48 -8.24
CA SER A 162 -11.26 4.31 -7.39
C SER A 162 -12.28 4.45 -6.25
N LEU A 163 -12.71 5.66 -5.92
CA LEU A 163 -13.67 5.94 -4.84
C LEU A 163 -15.01 5.17 -4.96
N PRO A 164 -15.63 5.01 -6.15
CA PRO A 164 -16.85 4.20 -6.26
C PRO A 164 -16.65 2.72 -5.88
N ARG A 165 -15.40 2.24 -5.84
CA ARG A 165 -15.05 0.86 -5.48
C ARG A 165 -14.71 0.67 -4.01
N MET A 166 -14.96 1.64 -3.14
CA MET A 166 -14.72 1.51 -1.69
C MET A 166 -15.53 0.39 -0.99
N ARG A 167 -16.42 -0.31 -1.72
CA ARG A 167 -17.05 -1.55 -1.25
C ARG A 167 -16.08 -2.74 -1.24
N ASP A 168 -15.04 -2.70 -2.06
CA ASP A 168 -14.00 -3.73 -2.14
C ASP A 168 -12.93 -3.47 -1.05
N PRO A 169 -12.75 -4.39 -0.09
CA PRO A 169 -11.77 -4.22 0.99
C PRO A 169 -10.34 -4.10 0.46
N GLY A 170 -10.00 -4.74 -0.66
CA GLY A 170 -8.67 -4.63 -1.28
C GLY A 170 -8.41 -3.21 -1.76
N VAL A 171 -9.38 -2.57 -2.42
CA VAL A 171 -9.24 -1.17 -2.86
C VAL A 171 -9.11 -0.23 -1.68
N VAL A 172 -9.94 -0.39 -0.65
CA VAL A 172 -9.84 0.45 0.56
C VAL A 172 -8.46 0.31 1.20
N ALA A 173 -7.96 -0.91 1.36
CA ALA A 173 -6.61 -1.16 1.86
C ALA A 173 -5.53 -0.48 1.00
N LEU A 174 -5.66 -0.53 -0.34
CA LEU A 174 -4.71 0.11 -1.26
C LEU A 174 -4.74 1.65 -1.15
N LEU A 175 -5.92 2.26 -1.02
CA LEU A 175 -6.05 3.70 -0.82
C LEU A 175 -5.47 4.15 0.52
N ILE A 176 -5.71 3.38 1.59
CA ILE A 176 -5.12 3.64 2.91
C ILE A 176 -3.60 3.47 2.85
N ALA A 177 -3.09 2.43 2.20
CA ALA A 177 -1.66 2.20 2.00
C ALA A 177 -0.97 3.34 1.22
N LEU A 178 -1.69 4.05 0.35
CA LEU A 178 -1.15 5.21 -0.32
C LEU A 178 -1.15 6.47 0.57
N ILE A 179 -2.28 6.77 1.22
CA ILE A 179 -2.49 8.06 1.90
C ILE A 179 -1.96 8.08 3.33
N ALA A 180 -2.13 7.00 4.09
CA ALA A 180 -1.78 6.97 5.50
C ALA A 180 -0.27 7.20 5.76
N PRO A 181 0.68 6.61 5.00
CA PRO A 181 2.09 6.89 5.22
C PRO A 181 2.43 8.36 4.97
N ILE A 182 1.86 8.99 3.94
CA ILE A 182 2.08 10.40 3.62
C ILE A 182 1.66 11.29 4.80
N VAL A 183 0.48 11.02 5.37
CA VAL A 183 -0.03 11.75 6.55
C VAL A 183 0.84 11.51 7.78
N LEU A 184 1.29 10.28 8.00
CA LEU A 184 2.16 9.91 9.13
C LEU A 184 3.55 10.52 9.00
N TYR A 185 4.14 10.57 7.80
CA TYR A 185 5.40 11.26 7.57
C TYR A 185 5.26 12.75 7.87
N LEU A 186 4.17 13.39 7.42
CA LEU A 186 3.90 14.79 7.71
C LEU A 186 3.78 15.07 9.21
N SER A 187 3.09 14.19 9.94
CA SER A 187 2.88 14.36 11.38
C SER A 187 4.18 14.21 12.18
N LEU A 188 5.15 13.42 11.72
CA LEU A 188 6.47 13.33 12.35
C LEU A 188 7.22 14.66 12.34
N TYR A 189 7.12 15.46 11.27
CA TYR A 189 7.80 16.75 11.20
C TYR A 189 7.27 17.79 12.19
N LEU A 190 6.05 17.60 12.75
CA LEU A 190 5.58 18.44 13.86
C LEU A 190 6.53 18.35 15.05
N PHE A 191 7.14 17.18 15.25
CA PHE A 191 8.07 16.87 16.33
C PHE A 191 9.53 17.07 15.95
N SER A 192 9.85 17.68 14.80
CA SER A 192 11.25 17.88 14.43
C SER A 192 11.96 18.78 15.45
N SER A 193 13.15 18.34 15.88
CA SER A 193 14.04 19.07 16.79
C SER A 193 14.97 20.05 16.06
N TRP A 194 14.92 20.10 14.72
CA TRP A 194 15.76 20.98 13.91
C TRP A 194 15.40 22.45 14.15
N PRO A 195 16.40 23.37 14.20
CA PRO A 195 16.15 24.80 14.34
C PRO A 195 15.23 25.35 13.25
N ASN A 196 15.43 24.87 12.01
CA ASN A 196 14.52 25.08 10.89
C ASN A 196 13.97 23.75 10.39
N TYR A 197 12.71 23.46 10.75
CA TYR A 197 12.03 22.22 10.36
C TYR A 197 11.74 22.15 8.86
N LEU A 198 11.65 23.28 8.15
CA LEU A 198 11.41 23.29 6.71
C LEU A 198 12.63 22.81 5.92
N ASP A 199 13.84 23.07 6.42
CA ASP A 199 15.06 22.52 5.81
C ASP A 199 15.11 21.00 5.96
N HIS A 200 14.70 20.49 7.14
CA HIS A 200 14.59 19.06 7.37
C HIS A 200 13.59 18.42 6.39
N VAL A 201 12.43 19.04 6.18
CA VAL A 201 11.43 18.60 5.20
C VAL A 201 12.02 18.62 3.79
N GLY A 202 12.63 19.71 3.35
CA GLY A 202 13.19 19.85 1.99
C GLY A 202 14.24 18.81 1.64
N LEU A 203 14.99 18.30 2.63
CA LEU A 203 16.01 17.26 2.41
C LEU A 203 15.47 15.83 2.38
N SER A 204 14.27 15.58 2.89
CA SER A 204 13.80 14.22 3.17
C SER A 204 12.42 13.89 2.61
N ILE A 205 11.56 14.88 2.35
CA ILE A 205 10.18 14.67 1.88
C ILE A 205 10.14 13.88 0.57
N SER A 206 10.99 14.21 -0.41
CA SER A 206 10.98 13.54 -1.72
C SER A 206 11.37 12.07 -1.59
N ARG A 207 12.29 11.76 -0.68
CA ARG A 207 12.73 10.39 -0.38
C ARG A 207 11.65 9.57 0.33
N LEU A 208 10.91 10.18 1.25
CA LEU A 208 9.79 9.53 1.92
C LEU A 208 8.64 9.26 0.94
N LEU A 209 8.31 10.23 0.09
CA LEU A 209 7.31 10.06 -0.96
C LEU A 209 7.69 8.97 -1.96
N MET A 210 8.98 8.81 -2.26
CA MET A 210 9.46 7.74 -3.13
C MET A 210 9.07 6.34 -2.64
N GLN A 211 8.93 6.15 -1.32
CA GLN A 211 8.55 4.86 -0.72
C GLN A 211 7.13 4.43 -1.10
N VAL A 212 6.22 5.38 -1.36
CA VAL A 212 4.81 5.12 -1.70
C VAL A 212 4.51 5.23 -3.19
N VAL A 213 5.42 5.77 -4.00
CA VAL A 213 5.24 5.94 -5.46
C VAL A 213 4.88 4.64 -6.18
N PRO A 214 5.53 3.49 -5.91
CA PRO A 214 5.14 2.23 -6.54
C PRO A 214 3.68 1.84 -6.26
N VAL A 215 3.15 2.13 -5.06
CA VAL A 215 1.74 1.92 -4.71
C VAL A 215 0.83 2.85 -5.54
N GLY A 216 1.26 4.09 -5.77
CA GLY A 216 0.59 5.01 -6.68
C GLY A 216 0.52 4.47 -8.11
N PHE A 217 1.60 3.88 -8.62
CA PHE A 217 1.58 3.21 -9.93
C PHE A 217 0.59 2.04 -9.98
N LEU A 218 0.55 1.21 -8.94
CA LEU A 218 -0.42 0.12 -8.85
C LEU A 218 -1.87 0.64 -8.89
N LEU A 219 -2.16 1.74 -8.20
CA LEU A 219 -3.47 2.39 -8.24
C LEU A 219 -3.82 2.90 -9.65
N ILE A 220 -2.86 3.50 -10.36
CA ILE A 220 -3.03 3.94 -11.75
C ILE A 220 -3.36 2.76 -12.65
N VAL A 221 -2.58 1.67 -12.56
CA VAL A 221 -2.80 0.46 -13.37
C VAL A 221 -4.18 -0.14 -13.07
N LEU A 222 -4.60 -0.18 -11.80
CA LEU A 222 -5.92 -0.65 -11.40
C LEU A 222 -7.05 0.22 -12.01
N ALA A 223 -6.86 1.54 -12.04
CA ALA A 223 -7.82 2.46 -12.61
C ALA A 223 -7.93 2.30 -14.14
N VAL A 224 -6.80 2.16 -14.84
CA VAL A 224 -6.74 2.00 -16.31
C VAL A 224 -7.21 0.63 -16.77
N SER A 225 -6.91 -0.44 -16.02
CA SER A 225 -7.29 -1.81 -16.38
C SER A 225 -8.80 -2.04 -16.40
N ARG A 226 -9.59 -1.08 -15.92
CA ARG A 226 -11.04 -1.04 -16.14
C ARG A 226 -11.34 -0.70 -17.59
N ARG A 227 -11.34 -1.72 -18.45
CA ARG A 227 -12.19 -1.66 -19.63
C ARG A 227 -13.65 -1.72 -19.15
N PRO A 228 -14.53 -0.80 -19.57
CA PRO A 228 -15.94 -1.00 -19.41
C PRO A 228 -16.28 -2.30 -20.13
N GLU A 229 -16.68 -3.33 -19.38
CA GLU A 229 -17.32 -4.49 -19.96
C GLU A 229 -18.54 -3.95 -20.70
N LYS A 230 -18.43 -3.82 -22.02
CA LYS A 230 -19.57 -3.54 -22.88
C LYS A 230 -20.55 -4.66 -22.58
N HIS A 231 -21.65 -4.30 -21.93
CA HIS A 231 -22.81 -5.14 -21.68
C HIS A 231 -22.98 -6.06 -22.89
N PRO A 232 -22.77 -7.38 -22.79
CA PRO A 232 -23.14 -8.26 -23.89
C PRO A 232 -24.63 -8.04 -24.07
N GLN A 233 -25.00 -7.42 -25.19
CA GLN A 233 -26.38 -7.24 -25.57
C GLN A 233 -27.05 -8.59 -25.34
N ARG A 234 -28.02 -8.61 -24.42
CA ARG A 234 -28.96 -9.69 -24.27
C ARG A 234 -29.60 -9.83 -25.65
N VAL A 235 -29.10 -10.75 -26.46
CA VAL A 235 -29.84 -11.25 -27.61
C VAL A 235 -31.01 -11.97 -26.96
N GLU A 236 -32.16 -11.28 -26.92
CA GLU A 236 -33.44 -11.90 -26.65
C GLU A 236 -33.59 -13.07 -27.64
N MET A 237 -33.31 -14.27 -27.16
CA MET A 237 -33.74 -15.48 -27.84
C MET A 237 -35.28 -15.50 -27.75
N PRO A 238 -36.00 -15.45 -28.88
CA PRO A 238 -37.44 -15.61 -28.85
C PRO A 238 -37.75 -17.05 -28.43
N ASN A 239 -38.35 -17.16 -27.25
CA ASN A 239 -39.34 -18.14 -26.83
C ASN A 239 -39.56 -19.33 -27.80
N ARG A 240 -38.79 -20.42 -27.64
CA ARG A 240 -39.24 -21.79 -27.98
C ARG A 240 -39.65 -22.40 -26.64
N GLY A 241 -40.93 -22.48 -26.31
CA GLY A 241 -41.88 -23.29 -27.06
C GLY A 241 -41.65 -24.75 -26.69
N THR A 242 -42.17 -25.12 -25.53
CA THR A 242 -42.56 -26.45 -25.04
C THR A 242 -42.47 -27.58 -26.08
N CYS A 243 -41.59 -28.57 -25.84
CA CYS A 243 -41.77 -29.92 -26.38
C CYS A 243 -41.53 -30.92 -25.23
N ALA A 244 -42.59 -31.15 -24.48
CA ALA A 244 -42.67 -32.23 -23.52
C ALA A 244 -43.16 -33.49 -24.25
N ILE A 245 -42.56 -34.64 -23.87
CA ILE A 245 -43.09 -36.00 -24.01
C ILE A 245 -42.97 -36.67 -25.39
N ALA A 246 -41.99 -37.58 -25.50
CA ALA A 246 -42.23 -38.91 -26.04
C ALA A 246 -41.37 -39.94 -25.28
N ARG A 247 -42.09 -40.92 -24.74
CA ARG A 247 -41.69 -42.06 -23.92
C ARG A 247 -41.38 -43.25 -24.84
N SER A 248 -40.68 -44.27 -24.33
CA SER A 248 -40.43 -45.59 -24.95
C SER A 248 -39.24 -45.58 -25.93
N GLU A 249 -38.25 -46.47 -25.86
CA GLU A 249 -38.38 -47.92 -25.70
C GLU A 249 -37.04 -48.56 -25.25
N ARG A 250 -37.13 -49.66 -24.51
CA ARG A 250 -36.02 -50.53 -24.06
C ARG A 250 -35.35 -51.24 -25.23
N THR A 251 -34.06 -51.62 -25.09
CA THR A 251 -33.53 -52.98 -25.35
C THR A 251 -32.00 -53.04 -25.04
N PRO A 252 -31.41 -54.24 -24.86
CA PRO A 252 -30.50 -54.52 -23.74
C PRO A 252 -29.04 -54.77 -24.16
N VAL A 253 -28.20 -54.80 -23.12
CA VAL A 253 -26.98 -55.60 -22.88
C VAL A 253 -26.51 -56.47 -24.06
N VAL A 254 -25.31 -56.17 -24.54
CA VAL A 254 -24.43 -57.13 -25.22
C VAL A 254 -23.11 -57.16 -24.45
N GLU A 255 -22.90 -58.24 -23.71
CA GLU A 255 -21.57 -58.70 -23.28
C GLU A 255 -20.76 -59.08 -24.52
N LEU A 256 -19.52 -58.61 -24.59
CA LEU A 256 -18.51 -59.15 -25.51
C LEU A 256 -17.40 -59.80 -24.68
N ALA A 257 -17.03 -60.98 -25.18
CA ALA A 257 -16.12 -61.98 -24.65
C ALA A 257 -14.68 -61.49 -24.39
#